data_AF-L9VRE2-F1
#
_entry.id   AF-L9VRE2-F1
#
_cell.length_a   1.000
_cell.length_b   1.000
_cell.length_c   1.000
_cell.angle_alpha   90.00
_cell.angle_beta   90.00
_cell.angle_gamma   90.00
#
_symmetry.space_group_name_H-M   'P 1'
#
loop_
_entity.id
_entity.type
_entity.pdbx_description
1 polymer ?
#
loop_
_entity_poly.entity_id
_entity_poly.type
_entity_poly.pdbx_seq_one_letter_code
_entity_poly.pdbx_strand_id
1 'polypeptide(L)'
;MHEALGDSKDTLEEMGYDVSTLLAPYDAYSGYSDLFVPEYYDGVANARHGSRINDPTEYDPYETKRDYFIEFTTETAVKQDLDEIAEEALLGVVGAHTVKKKVTEESIGQMLEWIEEREIEVLTLREAISIYADESETATGHH
;
A
#
# COMPACT_ATOMS: atom_id res chain seq x y z
N MET A 1 9.47 -4.85 20.32
CA MET A 1 8.99 -4.30 19.04
C MET A 1 10.05 -4.49 17.97
N HIS A 2 11.28 -4.01 18.19
CA HIS A 2 12.45 -4.32 17.35
C HIS A 2 12.64 -5.83 17.07
N GLU A 3 12.79 -6.65 18.13
CA GLU A 3 12.87 -8.12 18.00
C GLU A 3 11.66 -8.72 17.28
N ALA A 4 10.43 -8.28 17.60
CA ALA A 4 9.21 -8.81 16.99
C ALA A 4 9.09 -8.51 15.47
N LEU A 5 9.67 -7.41 14.99
CA LEU A 5 9.72 -7.09 13.56
C LEU A 5 10.71 -8.00 12.84
N GLY A 6 11.93 -8.12 13.36
CA GLY A 6 12.95 -9.04 12.85
C GLY A 6 12.47 -10.49 12.84
N ASP A 7 12.00 -10.99 13.99
CA ASP A 7 11.51 -12.37 14.15
C ASP A 7 10.37 -12.69 13.18
N SER A 8 9.45 -11.75 12.95
CA SER A 8 8.34 -11.96 12.01
C SER A 8 8.83 -12.05 10.56
N LYS A 9 9.82 -11.24 10.17
CA LYS A 9 10.44 -11.32 8.86
C LYS A 9 11.18 -12.65 8.71
N ASP A 10 12.08 -12.95 9.63
CA ASP A 10 12.91 -14.16 9.63
C ASP A 10 12.04 -15.42 9.55
N THR A 11 10.95 -15.49 10.31
CA THR A 11 10.03 -16.64 10.27
C THR A 11 9.42 -16.85 8.88
N LEU A 12 9.01 -15.78 8.19
CA LEU A 12 8.44 -15.88 6.85
C LEU A 12 9.52 -16.21 5.80
N GLU A 13 10.72 -15.67 5.96
CA GLU A 13 11.85 -15.94 5.06
C GLU A 13 12.37 -17.38 5.21
N GLU A 14 12.37 -17.95 6.42
CA GLU A 14 12.65 -19.36 6.66
C GLU A 14 11.64 -20.30 5.98
N MET A 15 10.41 -19.83 5.77
CA MET A 15 9.38 -20.53 4.99
C MET A 15 9.56 -20.38 3.47
N GLY A 16 10.56 -19.62 3.02
CA GLY A 16 10.90 -19.41 1.61
C GLY A 16 10.18 -18.22 0.96
N TYR A 17 9.54 -17.34 1.74
CA TYR A 17 9.00 -16.09 1.23
C TYR A 17 10.07 -15.01 1.16
N ASP A 18 9.90 -14.05 0.25
CA ASP A 18 10.72 -12.84 0.19
C ASP A 18 9.85 -11.67 0.68
N VAL A 19 10.18 -11.14 1.86
CA VAL A 19 9.37 -10.16 2.57
C VAL A 19 10.07 -8.80 2.58
N SER A 20 9.50 -7.85 1.85
CA SER A 20 10.04 -6.48 1.71
C SER A 20 9.24 -5.43 2.47
N THR A 21 7.93 -5.63 2.65
CA THR A 21 7.04 -4.60 3.20
C THR A 21 6.31 -5.07 4.45
N LEU A 22 6.07 -4.15 5.38
CA LEU A 22 5.28 -4.42 6.58
C LEU A 22 3.81 -4.04 6.37
N LEU A 23 2.90 -4.84 6.91
CA LEU A 23 1.52 -4.44 7.17
C LEU A 23 1.33 -4.29 8.69
N ALA A 24 1.19 -3.06 9.17
CA ALA A 24 1.07 -2.77 10.59
C ALA A 24 -0.26 -3.35 11.14
N PRO A 25 -0.22 -4.16 12.21
CA PRO A 25 -1.43 -4.64 12.85
C PRO A 25 -2.31 -3.48 13.33
N TYR A 26 -3.63 -3.58 13.11
CA TYR A 26 -4.62 -2.59 13.52
C TYR A 26 -4.38 -1.16 12.99
N ASP A 27 -3.68 -1.03 11.86
CA ASP A 27 -3.27 0.27 11.29
C ASP A 27 -2.49 1.14 12.31
N ALA A 28 -1.86 0.51 13.30
CA ALA A 28 -1.12 1.17 14.37
C ALA A 28 0.36 1.28 14.00
N TYR A 29 0.65 2.21 13.09
CA TYR A 29 2.01 2.64 12.75
C TYR A 29 2.23 4.05 13.30
N SER A 30 2.80 4.15 14.50
CA SER A 30 3.19 5.44 15.09
C SER A 30 4.25 5.29 16.18
N GLY A 31 5.15 6.27 16.26
CA GLY A 31 6.03 6.46 17.41
C GLY A 31 7.19 5.45 17.41
N TYR A 32 7.18 4.49 18.34
CA TYR A 32 8.33 3.58 18.51
C TYR A 32 8.47 2.56 17.37
N SER A 33 7.40 2.25 16.64
CA SER A 33 7.46 1.38 15.45
C SER A 33 8.25 2.01 14.32
N ASP A 34 8.07 3.31 14.11
CA ASP A 34 8.52 4.02 12.92
C ASP A 34 10.05 4.13 12.89
N LEU A 35 10.68 4.11 14.07
CA LEU A 35 12.13 4.16 14.23
C LEU A 35 12.85 2.91 13.71
N PHE A 36 12.21 1.75 13.76
CA PHE A 36 12.88 0.47 13.53
C PHE A 36 12.43 -0.22 12.25
N VAL A 37 11.25 0.10 11.72
CA VAL A 37 10.77 -0.50 10.49
C VAL A 37 11.73 -0.31 9.30
N PRO A 38 12.37 0.87 9.11
CA PRO A 38 13.36 1.05 8.05
C PRO A 38 14.60 0.15 8.16
N GLU A 39 14.87 -0.45 9.32
CA GLU A 39 15.97 -1.40 9.48
C GLU A 39 15.66 -2.78 8.88
N TYR A 40 14.39 -3.11 8.66
CA TYR A 40 13.93 -4.45 8.27
C TYR A 40 13.07 -4.48 7.00
N TYR A 41 12.37 -3.39 6.70
CA TYR A 41 11.38 -3.33 5.62
C TYR A 41 11.57 -2.07 4.79
N ASP A 42 11.25 -2.18 3.50
CA ASP A 42 11.36 -1.13 2.49
C ASP A 42 10.15 -0.19 2.49
N GLY A 43 9.11 -0.49 3.28
CA GLY A 43 7.91 0.32 3.38
C GLY A 43 6.82 -0.29 4.25
N VAL A 44 5.75 0.49 4.49
CA VAL A 44 4.60 0.10 5.31
C VAL A 44 3.32 0.29 4.52
N ALA A 45 2.64 -0.80 4.18
CA ALA A 45 1.49 -0.81 3.27
C ALA A 45 0.26 -0.04 3.78
N ASN A 46 0.19 0.29 5.07
CA ASN A 46 -0.94 0.93 5.74
C ASN A 46 -0.51 1.96 6.78
N ALA A 47 0.57 2.69 6.51
CA ALA A 47 1.10 3.71 7.42
C ALA A 47 0.08 4.81 7.75
N ARG A 48 -0.74 5.18 6.75
CA ARG A 48 -1.77 6.20 6.86
C ARG A 48 -3.15 5.67 6.46
N HIS A 49 -4.15 6.07 7.22
CA HIS A 49 -5.55 5.66 7.03
C HIS A 49 -6.40 6.82 6.51
N GLY A 50 -7.56 6.51 5.93
CA GLY A 50 -8.57 7.50 5.54
C GLY A 50 -8.45 8.02 4.10
N SER A 51 -7.51 7.50 3.33
CA SER A 51 -7.44 7.66 1.87
C SER A 51 -6.66 6.48 1.27
N ARG A 52 -6.93 6.14 0.01
CA ARG A 52 -6.12 5.19 -0.79
C ARG A 52 -5.16 5.88 -1.77
N ILE A 53 -5.24 7.20 -1.87
CA ILE A 53 -4.58 8.00 -2.91
C ILE A 53 -3.24 8.50 -2.38
N ASN A 54 -2.18 8.23 -3.14
CA ASN A 54 -0.81 8.67 -2.89
C ASN A 54 -0.30 9.43 -4.11
N ASP A 55 0.41 10.53 -3.88
CA ASP A 55 1.06 11.27 -4.96
C ASP A 55 2.35 10.54 -5.34
N PRO A 56 2.54 10.11 -6.60
CA PRO A 56 3.75 9.41 -7.02
C PRO A 56 5.02 10.27 -6.91
N THR A 57 4.91 11.60 -7.02
CA THR A 57 6.06 12.52 -6.96
C THR A 57 6.53 12.80 -5.54
N GLU A 58 5.66 12.56 -4.55
CA GLU A 58 5.94 12.71 -3.12
C GLU A 58 5.85 11.36 -2.39
N TYR A 59 5.97 10.25 -3.12
CA TYR A 59 5.71 8.92 -2.57
C TYR A 59 6.79 8.50 -1.56
N ASP A 60 6.42 8.46 -0.29
CA ASP A 60 7.21 7.87 0.79
C ASP A 60 6.61 6.50 1.17
N PRO A 61 7.34 5.39 0.95
CA PRO A 61 6.90 4.03 1.32
C PRO A 61 6.49 3.87 2.78
N TYR A 62 7.07 4.66 3.70
CA TYR A 62 6.77 4.62 5.12
C TYR A 62 5.55 5.48 5.51
N GLU A 63 4.98 6.22 4.55
CA GLU A 63 3.80 7.06 4.72
C GLU A 63 2.63 6.60 3.82
N THR A 64 2.72 5.42 3.21
CA THR A 64 1.72 4.87 2.30
C THR A 64 0.31 4.93 2.89
N LYS A 65 -0.59 5.61 2.17
CA LYS A 65 -2.02 5.68 2.43
C LYS A 65 -2.71 4.48 1.79
N ARG A 66 -3.46 3.72 2.58
CA ARG A 66 -4.27 2.60 2.12
C ARG A 66 -5.68 2.71 2.65
N ASP A 67 -6.64 2.33 1.81
CA ASP A 67 -8.01 2.13 2.25
C ASP A 67 -8.62 0.84 1.68
N TYR A 68 -9.75 0.42 2.23
CA TYR A 68 -10.44 -0.78 1.81
C TYR A 68 -11.31 -0.53 0.58
N PHE A 69 -11.51 -1.55 -0.25
CA PHE A 69 -12.43 -1.46 -1.40
C PHE A 69 -13.87 -1.93 -1.06
N ILE A 70 -14.09 -2.53 0.12
CA ILE A 70 -15.40 -3.10 0.49
C ILE A 70 -15.80 -2.95 1.95
N GLU A 71 -14.82 -2.82 2.85
CA GLU A 71 -15.07 -2.55 4.26
C GLU A 71 -15.00 -1.05 4.51
N PHE A 72 -15.85 -0.51 5.37
CA PHE A 72 -15.84 0.91 5.78
C PHE A 72 -15.94 1.94 4.64
N THR A 73 -16.29 1.49 3.42
CA THR A 73 -16.40 2.31 2.22
C THR A 73 -17.71 1.99 1.48
N THR A 74 -17.93 2.68 0.36
CA THR A 74 -19.03 2.41 -0.57
C THR A 74 -18.49 2.27 -1.98
N GLU A 75 -19.19 1.52 -2.84
CA GLU A 75 -18.83 1.40 -4.27
C GLU A 75 -18.66 2.77 -4.95
N THR A 76 -19.54 3.73 -4.66
CA THR A 76 -19.45 5.08 -5.21
C THR A 76 -18.16 5.78 -4.78
N ALA A 77 -17.80 5.70 -3.50
CA ALA A 77 -16.54 6.27 -3.01
C ALA A 77 -15.31 5.57 -3.61
N VAL A 78 -15.37 4.25 -3.82
CA VAL A 78 -14.31 3.50 -4.49
C VAL A 78 -14.12 3.98 -5.93
N LYS A 79 -15.22 4.08 -6.68
CA LYS A 79 -15.19 4.54 -8.07
C LYS A 79 -14.71 5.99 -8.19
N GLN A 80 -15.11 6.88 -7.28
CA GLN A 80 -14.64 8.26 -7.26
C GLN A 80 -13.13 8.36 -7.08
N ASP A 81 -12.55 7.65 -6.11
CA ASP A 81 -11.09 7.68 -5.94
C ASP A 81 -10.39 7.02 -7.14
N LEU A 82 -10.98 5.99 -7.78
CA LEU A 82 -10.41 5.41 -9.00
C LEU A 82 -10.48 6.38 -10.19
N ASP A 83 -11.55 7.16 -10.31
CA ASP A 83 -11.66 8.22 -11.32
C ASP A 83 -10.54 9.26 -11.10
N GLU A 84 -10.33 9.71 -9.85
CA GLU A 84 -9.26 10.66 -9.50
C GLU A 84 -7.86 10.07 -9.78
N ILE A 85 -7.63 8.81 -9.40
CA ILE A 85 -6.38 8.09 -9.69
C ILE A 85 -6.07 8.08 -11.18
N ALA A 86 -7.07 7.80 -12.02
CA ALA A 86 -6.89 7.75 -13.47
C ALA A 86 -6.71 9.13 -14.09
N GLU A 87 -7.50 10.12 -13.67
CA GLU A 87 -7.48 11.49 -14.20
C GLU A 87 -6.17 12.22 -13.86
N GLU A 88 -5.64 12.00 -12.66
CA GLU A 88 -4.47 12.69 -12.13
C GLU A 88 -3.19 11.84 -12.14
N ALA A 89 -3.26 10.60 -12.66
CA ALA A 89 -2.16 9.64 -12.69
C ALA A 89 -1.52 9.39 -11.30
N LEU A 90 -2.37 9.17 -10.28
CA LEU A 90 -1.96 8.96 -8.89
C LEU A 90 -1.77 7.47 -8.56
N LEU A 91 -1.24 7.18 -7.37
CA LEU A 91 -1.09 5.82 -6.86
C LEU A 91 -2.22 5.44 -5.92
N GLY A 92 -2.98 4.40 -6.27
CA GLY A 92 -4.01 3.81 -5.43
C GLY A 92 -3.54 2.56 -4.69
N VAL A 93 -3.65 2.53 -3.35
CA VAL A 93 -3.39 1.32 -2.55
C VAL A 93 -4.67 0.82 -1.87
N VAL A 94 -5.10 -0.39 -2.26
CA VAL A 94 -6.34 -1.00 -1.77
C VAL A 94 -6.07 -2.22 -0.88
N GLY A 95 -6.85 -2.34 0.19
CA GLY A 95 -6.80 -3.46 1.12
C GLY A 95 -8.12 -4.24 1.20
N ALA A 96 -8.03 -5.49 1.65
CA ALA A 96 -9.19 -6.29 2.04
C ALA A 96 -8.79 -7.38 3.03
N HIS A 97 -9.73 -7.78 3.89
CA HIS A 97 -9.57 -8.93 4.76
C HIS A 97 -10.32 -10.13 4.16
N THR A 98 -9.59 -11.11 3.63
CA THR A 98 -10.15 -12.33 3.01
C THR A 98 -11.03 -13.16 3.96
N VAL A 99 -10.90 -12.98 5.28
CA VAL A 99 -11.78 -13.62 6.28
C VAL A 99 -13.22 -13.07 6.26
N LYS A 100 -13.46 -11.94 5.59
CA LYS A 100 -14.77 -11.29 5.53
C LYS A 100 -15.59 -11.90 4.42
N LYS A 101 -16.82 -12.30 4.74
CA LYS A 101 -17.76 -12.91 3.79
C LYS A 101 -18.02 -12.10 2.51
N LYS A 102 -17.83 -10.78 2.58
CA LYS A 102 -18.03 -9.88 1.43
C LYS A 102 -16.85 -9.89 0.45
N VAL A 103 -15.65 -10.27 0.91
CA VAL A 103 -14.45 -10.39 0.06
C VAL A 103 -14.50 -11.76 -0.62
N THR A 104 -15.16 -11.81 -1.76
CA THR A 104 -15.29 -12.99 -2.63
C THR A 104 -14.47 -12.81 -3.90
N GLU A 105 -14.20 -13.91 -4.61
CA GLU A 105 -13.60 -13.86 -5.96
C GLU A 105 -14.39 -12.94 -6.89
N GLU A 106 -15.71 -12.99 -6.84
CA GLU A 106 -16.59 -12.10 -7.61
C GLU A 106 -16.38 -10.62 -7.26
N SER A 107 -16.28 -10.27 -5.98
CA SER A 107 -16.05 -8.88 -5.57
C SER A 107 -14.65 -8.37 -5.94
N ILE A 108 -13.64 -9.24 -5.92
CA ILE A 108 -12.28 -8.91 -6.36
C ILE A 108 -12.27 -8.73 -7.88
N GLY A 109 -12.93 -9.63 -8.62
CA GLY A 109 -13.11 -9.52 -10.07
C GLY A 109 -13.78 -8.21 -10.46
N GLN A 110 -14.86 -7.84 -9.78
CA GLN A 110 -15.55 -6.57 -10.01
C GLN A 110 -14.67 -5.34 -9.75
N MET A 111 -13.84 -5.38 -8.69
CA MET A 111 -12.87 -4.31 -8.42
C MET A 111 -11.83 -4.20 -9.56
N LEU A 112 -11.33 -5.33 -10.05
CA LEU A 112 -10.38 -5.36 -11.16
C LEU A 112 -11.02 -4.88 -12.48
N GLU A 113 -12.30 -5.18 -12.73
CA GLU A 113 -13.04 -4.64 -13.87
C GLU A 113 -13.10 -3.10 -13.82
N TRP A 114 -13.37 -2.50 -12.65
CA TRP A 114 -13.39 -1.03 -12.52
C TRP A 114 -12.02 -0.39 -12.75
N ILE A 115 -10.94 -1.08 -12.37
CA ILE A 115 -9.56 -0.66 -12.62
C ILE A 115 -9.25 -0.73 -14.12
N GLU A 116 -9.61 -1.85 -14.78
CA GLU A 116 -9.40 -2.06 -16.22
C GLU A 116 -10.17 -1.05 -17.07
N GLU A 117 -11.43 -0.76 -16.72
CA GLU A 117 -12.27 0.25 -17.39
C GLU A 117 -11.65 1.65 -17.41
N ARG A 118 -10.75 1.94 -16.47
CA ARG A 118 -10.05 3.23 -16.31
C ARG A 118 -8.61 3.19 -16.81
N GLU A 119 -8.18 2.08 -17.41
CA GLU A 119 -6.81 1.88 -17.90
C GLU A 119 -5.76 2.08 -16.79
N ILE A 120 -6.10 1.77 -15.53
CA ILE A 120 -5.18 1.87 -14.40
C ILE A 120 -4.27 0.64 -14.37
N GLU A 121 -2.95 0.87 -14.33
CA GLU A 121 -1.97 -0.19 -14.18
C GLU A 121 -1.99 -0.77 -12.75
N VAL A 122 -1.97 -2.11 -12.65
CA VAL A 122 -1.92 -2.82 -11.36
C VAL A 122 -0.48 -3.23 -11.07
N LEU A 123 0.05 -2.70 -9.97
CA LEU A 123 1.38 -3.00 -9.47
C LEU A 123 1.30 -3.75 -8.13
N THR A 124 2.35 -4.49 -7.81
CA THR A 124 2.65 -4.86 -6.43
C THR A 124 3.21 -3.64 -5.68
N LEU A 125 3.06 -3.62 -4.35
CA LEU A 125 3.64 -2.56 -3.53
C LEU A 125 5.17 -2.47 -3.69
N ARG A 126 5.84 -3.61 -3.86
CA ARG A 126 7.28 -3.68 -4.12
C ARG A 126 7.68 -2.96 -5.41
N GLU A 127 6.92 -3.17 -6.49
CA GLU A 127 7.15 -2.48 -7.77
C GLU A 127 6.92 -0.98 -7.62
N ALA A 128 5.83 -0.57 -6.94
CA ALA A 128 5.57 0.84 -6.69
C ALA A 128 6.70 1.52 -5.90
N ILE A 129 7.21 0.88 -4.84
CA ILE A 129 8.36 1.39 -4.09
C ILE A 129 9.59 1.53 -4.99
N SER A 130 9.91 0.50 -5.77
CA SER A 130 11.07 0.51 -6.67
C SER A 130 10.98 1.58 -7.77
N ILE A 131 9.79 1.98 -8.18
CA ILE A 131 9.59 2.97 -9.25
C ILE A 131 9.57 4.39 -8.67
N TYR A 132 8.84 4.61 -7.57
CA TYR A 132 8.49 5.96 -7.12
C TYR A 132 9.25 6.44 -5.88
N ALA A 133 9.80 5.55 -5.06
CA ALA A 133 10.54 5.97 -3.85
C ALA A 133 11.95 6.49 -4.19
N ASP A 134 12.63 5.85 -5.15
CA ASP A 134 14.02 6.18 -5.54
C ASP A 134 14.14 7.48 -6.37
N GLU A 135 13.07 7.92 -7.04
CA GLU A 135 13.11 9.16 -7.82
C GLU A 135 13.19 10.42 -6.94
N SER A 136 12.76 10.32 -5.67
CA SER A 136 12.77 11.43 -4.70
C SER A 136 14.18 11.91 -4.32
N GLU A 137 15.22 11.06 -4.43
CA GLU A 137 16.61 11.46 -4.18
C GLU A 137 17.24 12.25 -5.34
N THR A 138 16.70 12.16 -6.56
CA THR A 138 17.32 12.82 -7.73
C THR A 138 16.87 14.28 -7.93
N ALA A 139 15.80 14.72 -7.26
CA ALA A 139 15.24 16.07 -7.42
C ALA A 139 15.95 17.17 -6.60
N THR A 140 16.85 16.82 -5.66
CA THR A 140 17.56 17.82 -4.82
C THR A 140 18.95 18.22 -5.33
N GLY A 141 19.35 17.76 -6.52
CA GLY A 141 20.68 17.97 -7.07
C GLY A 141 20.83 19.11 -8.09
N HIS A 142 20.12 20.24 -8.00
CA HIS A 142 20.42 21.45 -8.78
C HIS A 142 20.06 22.73 -8.02
N HIS A 143 21.01 23.29 -7.29
CA HIS A 143 21.06 24.72 -6.95
C HIS A 143 22.50 25.21 -6.79
#